data_AF-A0A6L7YI95-F1
#
_entry.id   AF-A0A6L7YI95-F1
#
_cell.length_a   1.000
_cell.length_b   1.000
_cell.length_c   1.000
_cell.angle_alpha   90.00
_cell.angle_beta   90.00
_cell.angle_gamma   90.00
#
_symmetry.space_group_name_H-M   'P 1'
#
loop_
_entity.id
_entity.type
_entity.pdbx_description
1 polymer ?
#
loop_
_entity_poly.entity_id
_entity_poly.type
_entity_poly.pdbx_seq_one_letter_code
_entity_poly.pdbx_strand_id
1 'polypeptide(L)'
;MKMTRVGRARVRAMVVAIACHHATHGYAPSVRELQAATGLASTSQVTRWLGICEQAGLVVRAPRTARAITLTAEGRALAGSPSDEAQSNPEGRAA
;
A
#
# COMPACT_ATOMS: atom_id res chain seq x y z
N MET A 1 -2.88 -13.49 -11.28
CA MET A 1 -3.24 -14.01 -9.93
C MET A 1 -4.44 -13.23 -9.40
N LYS A 2 -5.55 -13.89 -9.06
CA LYS A 2 -6.68 -13.24 -8.37
C LYS A 2 -6.24 -12.88 -6.95
N MET A 3 -6.05 -11.60 -6.65
CA MET A 3 -5.71 -11.15 -5.30
C MET A 3 -6.94 -11.33 -4.41
N THR A 4 -6.79 -12.10 -3.33
CA THR A 4 -7.88 -12.33 -2.36
C THR A 4 -8.25 -11.04 -1.64
N ARG A 5 -9.46 -10.96 -1.07
CA ARG A 5 -9.95 -9.78 -0.34
C ARG A 5 -8.98 -9.37 0.78
N VAL A 6 -8.45 -10.36 1.50
CA VAL A 6 -7.42 -10.17 2.55
C VAL A 6 -6.11 -9.61 1.95
N GLY A 7 -5.69 -10.10 0.78
CA GLY A 7 -4.49 -9.60 0.12
C GLY A 7 -4.60 -8.12 -0.28
N ARG A 8 -5.76 -7.70 -0.79
CA ARG A 8 -6.03 -6.28 -1.10
C ARG A 8 -5.99 -5.40 0.16
N ALA A 9 -6.56 -5.87 1.26
CA ALA A 9 -6.51 -5.15 2.54
C ALA A 9 -5.07 -4.98 3.04
N ARG A 10 -4.21 -6.01 2.89
CA ARG A 10 -2.79 -5.93 3.27
C ARG A 10 -1.99 -4.98 2.37
N VAL A 11 -2.24 -5.00 1.07
CA VAL A 11 -1.65 -4.05 0.12
C VAL A 11 -2.05 -2.63 0.50
N ARG A 12 -3.33 -2.35 0.73
CA ARG A 12 -3.79 -1.02 1.16
C ARG A 12 -3.12 -0.58 2.46
N ALA A 13 -3.06 -1.46 3.47
CA ALA A 13 -2.40 -1.15 4.74
C ALA A 13 -0.92 -0.76 4.57
N MET A 14 -0.19 -1.44 3.67
CA MET A 14 1.20 -1.08 3.35
C MET A 14 1.30 0.34 2.78
N VAL A 15 0.47 0.65 1.79
CA VAL A 15 0.52 1.93 1.08
C VAL A 15 0.08 3.09 1.99
N VAL A 16 -0.93 2.87 2.83
CA VAL A 16 -1.36 3.81 3.88
C VAL A 16 -0.24 4.05 4.89
N ALA A 17 0.39 3.00 5.41
CA ALA A 17 1.50 3.13 6.36
C ALA A 17 2.66 3.95 5.77
N ILE A 18 3.00 3.73 4.49
CA ILE A 18 4.01 4.52 3.80
C ILE A 18 3.59 5.98 3.69
N ALA A 19 2.35 6.26 3.29
CA ALA A 19 1.85 7.63 3.13
C ALA A 19 1.83 8.40 4.46
N CYS A 20 1.34 7.77 5.53
CA CYS A 20 1.34 8.34 6.87
C CYS A 20 2.77 8.61 7.37
N HIS A 21 3.71 7.70 7.12
CA HIS A 21 5.09 7.89 7.54
C HIS A 21 5.77 9.03 6.76
N HIS A 22 5.56 9.11 5.45
CA HIS A 22 6.03 10.23 4.63
C HIS A 22 5.47 11.57 5.13
N ALA A 23 4.18 11.62 5.47
CA ALA A 23 3.53 12.84 5.98
C ALA A 23 4.05 13.29 7.36
N THR A 24 4.46 12.34 8.20
CA THR A 24 4.91 12.62 9.58
C THR A 24 6.41 12.89 9.69
N HIS A 25 7.23 12.17 8.91
CA HIS A 25 8.69 12.19 9.05
C HIS A 25 9.40 12.82 7.84
N GLY A 26 8.73 12.97 6.70
CA GLY A 26 9.32 13.52 5.47
C GLY A 26 10.27 12.57 4.74
N TYR A 27 10.39 11.31 5.16
CA TYR A 27 11.23 10.29 4.53
C TYR A 27 10.52 8.94 4.43
N ALA A 28 11.08 8.01 3.65
CA ALA A 28 10.50 6.68 3.46
C ALA A 28 10.73 5.76 4.67
N PRO A 29 9.71 4.99 5.10
CA PRO A 29 9.84 4.06 6.22
C PRO A 29 10.71 2.85 5.87
N SER A 30 11.37 2.30 6.89
CA SER A 30 12.09 1.03 6.84
C SER A 30 11.15 -0.17 6.95
N VAL A 31 11.66 -1.35 6.61
CA VAL A 31 10.94 -2.63 6.75
C VAL A 31 10.45 -2.87 8.18
N ARG A 32 11.23 -2.45 9.20
CA ARG A 32 10.85 -2.60 10.61
C ARG A 32 9.73 -1.64 11.02
N GLU A 33 9.78 -0.40 10.55
CA GLU A 33 8.71 0.58 10.79
C GLU A 33 7.42 0.16 10.09
N LEU A 34 7.52 -0.36 8.87
CA LEU A 34 6.37 -0.91 8.14
C LEU A 34 5.77 -2.12 8.86
N GLN A 35 6.61 -3.01 9.41
CA GLN A 35 6.11 -4.13 10.20
C GLN A 35 5.32 -3.64 11.42
N ALA A 36 5.86 -2.68 12.17
CA ALA A 36 5.21 -2.09 13.33
C ALA A 36 3.89 -1.39 12.95
N ALA A 37 3.89 -0.60 11.88
CA ALA A 37 2.71 0.14 11.42
C ALA A 37 1.60 -0.75 10.85
N THR A 38 1.96 -1.88 10.24
CA THR A 38 0.98 -2.81 9.61
C THR A 38 0.58 -3.99 10.50
N GLY A 39 1.24 -4.17 11.64
CA GLY A 39 0.98 -5.29 12.56
C GLY A 39 1.26 -6.66 11.93
N LEU A 40 2.20 -6.74 10.98
CA LEU A 40 2.58 -8.00 10.36
C LEU A 40 3.45 -8.84 11.30
N ALA A 41 3.20 -10.16 11.31
CA ALA A 41 3.92 -11.07 12.21
C ALA A 41 5.42 -11.23 11.87
N SER A 42 5.84 -10.90 10.65
CA SER A 42 7.25 -11.01 10.25
C SER A 42 7.66 -10.01 9.16
N THR A 43 8.94 -9.63 9.19
CA THR A 43 9.58 -8.81 8.13
C THR A 43 9.51 -9.46 6.76
N SER A 44 9.53 -10.79 6.68
CA SER A 44 9.39 -11.54 5.41
C SER A 44 8.01 -11.36 4.76
N GLN A 45 6.97 -11.13 5.56
CA GLN A 45 5.66 -10.77 5.01
C GLN A 45 5.68 -9.35 4.46
N VAL A 46 6.35 -8.41 5.13
CA VAL A 46 6.49 -7.03 4.65
C VAL A 46 7.19 -7.02 3.29
N THR A 47 8.30 -7.74 3.12
CA THR A 47 9.01 -7.81 1.84
C THR A 47 8.18 -8.47 0.75
N ARG A 48 7.42 -9.52 1.07
CA ARG A 48 6.46 -10.14 0.14
C ARG A 48 5.40 -9.14 -0.32
N TRP A 49 4.76 -8.42 0.61
CA TRP A 49 3.71 -7.44 0.27
C TRP A 49 4.28 -6.24 -0.46
N LEU A 50 5.50 -5.80 -0.15
CA LEU A 50 6.21 -4.78 -0.92
C LEU A 50 6.43 -5.21 -2.36
N GLY A 51 6.86 -6.45 -2.60
CA GLY A 51 6.99 -6.99 -3.97
C GLY A 51 5.67 -7.01 -4.73
N ILE A 52 4.56 -7.33 -4.04
CA ILE A 52 3.21 -7.27 -4.63
C ILE A 52 2.81 -5.82 -4.94
N CYS A 53 3.09 -4.88 -4.04
CA CYS A 53 2.80 -3.46 -4.27
C CYS A 53 3.63 -2.90 -5.45
N GLU A 54 4.87 -3.36 -5.60
CA GLU A 54 5.77 -2.99 -6.69
C GLU A 54 5.30 -3.56 -8.03
N GLN A 55 4.95 -4.84 -8.07
CA GLN A 55 4.33 -5.48 -9.25
C GLN A 55 3.00 -4.84 -9.65
N ALA A 56 2.26 -4.32 -8.67
CA ALA A 56 1.00 -3.62 -8.89
C ALA A 56 1.19 -2.14 -9.27
N GLY A 57 2.43 -1.63 -9.36
CA GLY A 57 2.69 -0.22 -9.72
C GLY A 57 2.36 0.80 -8.62
N LEU A 58 2.11 0.36 -7.39
CA LEU A 58 1.73 1.23 -6.26
C LEU A 58 2.93 1.87 -5.55
N VAL A 59 4.07 1.19 -5.59
CA VAL A 59 5.33 1.64 -4.99
C VAL A 59 6.49 1.39 -5.94
N VAL A 60 7.48 2.26 -5.88
CA VAL A 60 8.76 2.08 -6.56
C VAL A 60 9.84 1.95 -5.51
N ARG A 61 10.66 0.91 -5.64
CA ARG A 61 11.81 0.65 -4.75
C ARG A 61 13.09 0.87 -5.51
N ALA A 62 14.02 1.66 -4.96
CA ALA A 62 15.36 1.74 -5.53
C ALA A 62 16.21 0.55 -5.02
N PRO A 63 16.81 -0.26 -5.91
CA PRO A 63 17.52 -1.50 -5.54
C PRO A 63 18.79 -1.29 -4.71
N ARG A 64 19.28 -0.04 -4.57
CA ARG A 64 20.55 0.28 -3.88
C ARG A 64 20.40 0.93 -2.51
N THR A 65 19.18 1.19 -2.02
CA THR A 65 19.01 1.81 -0.71
C THR A 65 17.71 1.35 -0.05
N ALA A 66 17.83 0.72 1.12
CA ALA A 66 16.69 0.26 1.93
C ALA A 66 15.70 1.37 2.33
N ARG A 67 16.06 2.65 2.12
CA ARG A 67 15.28 3.86 2.44
C ARG A 67 14.72 4.60 1.21
N ALA A 68 14.66 3.97 0.06
CA ALA A 68 14.09 4.58 -1.14
C ALA A 68 12.82 3.85 -1.57
N ILE A 69 11.78 3.94 -0.74
CA ILE A 69 10.42 3.50 -1.09
C ILE A 69 9.60 4.76 -1.40
N THR A 70 9.25 4.91 -2.67
CA THR A 70 8.46 6.04 -3.15
C THR A 70 7.08 5.56 -3.55
N LEU A 71 6.04 6.26 -3.09
CA LEU A 71 4.67 6.03 -3.55
C LEU A 71 4.49 6.61 -4.94
N THR A 72 3.88 5.83 -5.83
CA THR A 72 3.43 6.32 -7.14
C THR A 72 2.16 7.15 -6.98
N ALA A 73 1.69 7.77 -8.07
CA ALA A 73 0.38 8.43 -8.09
C ALA A 73 -0.75 7.46 -7.70
N GLU A 74 -0.70 6.23 -8.19
CA GLU A 74 -1.69 5.18 -7.87
C GLU A 74 -1.61 4.75 -6.39
N GLY A 75 -0.40 4.56 -5.86
CA GLY A 75 -0.22 4.29 -4.43
C GLY A 75 -0.78 5.43 -3.57
N ARG A 76 -0.50 6.69 -3.94
CA ARG A 76 -1.07 7.84 -3.24
C ARG A 76 -2.59 7.89 -3.35
N ALA A 77 -3.17 7.56 -4.50
CA ALA A 77 -4.63 7.49 -4.65
C ALA A 77 -5.23 6.40 -3.74
N LEU A 78 -4.59 5.23 -3.64
CA LEU A 78 -5.04 4.13 -2.79
C LEU A 78 -4.92 4.45 -1.29
N ALA A 79 -3.88 5.21 -0.89
CA ALA A 79 -3.70 5.65 0.50
C ALA A 79 -4.57 6.85 0.88
N GLY A 80 -4.76 7.80 -0.05
CA GLY A 80 -5.49 9.05 0.13
C GLY A 80 -7.00 8.93 -0.05
N SER A 81 -7.50 7.75 -0.44
CA SER A 81 -8.93 7.48 -0.46
C SER A 81 -9.34 6.78 0.85
N PRO A 82 -9.93 7.52 1.82
CA PRO A 82 -10.77 6.89 2.84
C PRO A 82 -12.01 6.21 2.22
N SER A 83 -12.31 6.48 0.94
CA SER A 83 -13.53 6.07 0.26
C SER A 83 -13.41 4.72 -0.47
N ASP A 84 -13.21 3.61 0.26
CA ASP A 84 -13.69 2.29 -0.22
C ASP A 84 -15.16 2.06 0.17
N GLU A 85 -15.87 3.12 0.56
CA GLU A 85 -17.34 3.16 0.55
C GLU A 85 -17.91 3.25 -0.87
N ALA A 86 -17.07 3.33 -1.91
CA ALA A 86 -17.50 3.33 -3.31
C ALA A 86 -17.38 1.95 -3.98
N GLN A 87 -17.13 0.87 -3.24
CA GLN A 87 -17.40 -0.46 -3.74
C GLN A 87 -18.87 -0.81 -3.43
N SER A 88 -19.70 -0.75 -4.47
CA SER A 88 -21.05 -1.36 -4.65
C SER A 88 -22.32 -0.51 -4.43
N ASN A 89 -22.89 -0.11 -5.59
CA ASN A 89 -24.32 -0.08 -6.00
C ASN A 89 -25.10 1.27 -5.96
N PRO A 90 -26.05 1.56 -6.88
CA PRO A 90 -26.67 0.69 -7.89
C PRO A 90 -26.60 1.14 -9.35
N GLU A 91 -26.86 0.18 -10.22
CA GLU A 91 -27.05 0.32 -11.67
C GLU A 91 -27.82 1.59 -12.04
N GLY A 92 -27.13 2.52 -12.70
CA GLY A 92 -27.77 3.44 -13.62
C GLY A 92 -28.19 2.66 -14.87
N ARG A 93 -29.46 2.28 -14.94
CA ARG A 93 -30.12 2.06 -16.24
C ARG A 93 -31.46 2.79 -16.24
N ALA A 94 -31.39 4.01 -16.76
CA ALA A 94 -32.51 4.64 -17.44
C ALA A 94 -32.75 3.90 -18.77
N ALA A 95 -33.98 3.43 -18.99
CA ALA A 95 -34.70 3.34 -20.26
C ALA A 95 -35.95 2.48 -20.07
#